data_AF-A0A6G0UIV9-F1
#
_entry.id   AF-A0A6G0UIV9-F1
#
_cell.length_a   1.000
_cell.length_b   1.000
_cell.length_c   1.000
_cell.angle_alpha   90.00
_cell.angle_beta   90.00
_cell.angle_gamma   90.00
#
_symmetry.space_group_name_H-M   'P 1'
#
loop_
_entity.id
_entity.type
_entity.pdbx_description
1 polymer ?
#
loop_
_entity_poly.entity_id
_entity_poly.type
_entity_poly.pdbx_seq_one_letter_code
_entity_poly.pdbx_strand_id
1 'polypeptide(L)'
;MPGFKEMDQYCYNSNKVKSESEDFCRHLISKLHNGPVSKVSRISACNGYPCLYISKMGFISVMINPDVRIDVTVDRTVRIVYFDKFTATLCSDDQTASLAHEHASLYQSDGYVYSIFRTGGALDKQAIVGNEGVIFTLGKSEKTYVMSKLREGPSSVVPIDRPICPPLDRDFTTRMFMINGELGDRMIDLCHEFVSRAHFTTINGELNIDVCGIHIRQERNDNIEVSSKLRFIRFASMSGAVQIRTPSLEMTVDTEGRGHVVAHKKRVHASLTQLVVADDSQIATIDNNGKVSVSA
;
A
#
# COMPACT_ATOMS: atom_id res chain seq x y z
N MET A 1 -36.75 -25.93 -14.43
CA MET A 1 -37.88 -25.76 -13.47
C MET A 1 -38.52 -27.11 -13.26
N PRO A 2 -39.03 -27.50 -12.07
CA PRO A 2 -39.24 -26.80 -10.78
C PRO A 2 -38.41 -27.45 -9.62
N GLY A 3 -38.38 -27.05 -8.33
CA GLY A 3 -39.14 -26.11 -7.51
C GLY A 3 -38.52 -25.94 -6.08
N PHE A 4 -39.02 -24.90 -5.39
CA PHE A 4 -38.73 -24.31 -4.07
C PHE A 4 -38.49 -25.20 -2.82
N LYS A 5 -37.70 -24.70 -1.83
CA LYS A 5 -38.19 -24.23 -0.49
C LYS A 5 -37.09 -23.77 0.52
N GLU A 6 -37.39 -22.64 1.19
CA GLU A 6 -37.05 -22.16 2.56
C GLU A 6 -35.57 -22.02 2.99
N MET A 7 -34.98 -20.83 3.22
CA MET A 7 -35.20 -19.80 4.27
C MET A 7 -35.22 -20.34 5.70
N ASP A 8 -34.18 -19.99 6.47
CA ASP A 8 -34.35 -19.62 7.88
C ASP A 8 -33.61 -18.31 8.16
N GLN A 9 -34.31 -17.45 8.89
CA GLN A 9 -34.14 -16.03 9.02
C GLN A 9 -34.05 -15.73 10.52
N TYR A 10 -33.02 -15.04 10.98
CA TYR A 10 -33.04 -14.43 12.30
C TYR A 10 -32.88 -12.92 12.16
N CYS A 11 -34.00 -12.23 12.35
CA CYS A 11 -34.11 -10.79 12.48
C CYS A 11 -33.77 -10.35 13.90
N TYR A 12 -33.04 -9.24 14.04
CA TYR A 12 -33.28 -8.29 15.12
C TYR A 12 -33.51 -6.90 14.51
N ASN A 13 -34.65 -6.32 14.88
CA ASN A 13 -35.21 -5.07 14.35
C ASN A 13 -34.87 -3.95 15.37
N SER A 14 -34.48 -2.74 14.97
CA SER A 14 -35.44 -1.64 14.93
C SER A 14 -35.01 -0.45 14.06
N ASN A 15 -35.83 -0.18 13.02
CA ASN A 15 -36.38 1.10 12.53
C ASN A 15 -35.52 2.36 12.23
N LYS A 16 -35.64 2.78 10.95
CA LYS A 16 -35.80 4.14 10.37
C LYS A 16 -34.72 5.22 10.60
N VAL A 17 -33.95 5.51 9.54
CA VAL A 17 -33.98 6.78 8.75
C VAL A 17 -33.55 6.44 7.31
N LYS A 18 -34.25 7.00 6.31
CA LYS A 18 -34.15 6.71 4.87
C LYS A 18 -33.37 7.80 4.12
N SER A 19 -32.69 7.34 3.06
CA SER A 19 -32.63 7.91 1.69
C SER A 19 -31.53 8.88 1.22
N GLU A 20 -30.32 8.88 1.79
CA GLU A 20 -29.16 9.51 1.09
C GLU A 20 -27.89 8.63 1.04
N SER A 21 -27.80 7.55 1.85
CA SER A 21 -26.64 6.64 1.84
C SER A 21 -26.76 5.46 0.87
N GLU A 22 -27.97 5.13 0.40
CA GLU A 22 -28.17 3.99 -0.50
C GLU A 22 -27.68 4.26 -1.93
N ASP A 23 -27.79 5.49 -2.43
CA ASP A 23 -27.35 5.82 -3.79
C ASP A 23 -25.82 5.91 -3.89
N PHE A 24 -25.13 6.35 -2.83
CA PHE A 24 -23.67 6.34 -2.79
C PHE A 24 -23.12 4.91 -2.71
N CYS A 25 -23.68 4.05 -1.85
CA CYS A 25 -23.32 2.64 -1.79
C CYS A 25 -23.64 1.92 -3.12
N ARG A 26 -24.79 2.20 -3.76
CA ARG A 26 -25.12 1.62 -5.08
C ARG A 26 -24.21 2.13 -6.20
N HIS A 27 -23.78 3.39 -6.16
CA HIS A 27 -22.83 3.96 -7.13
C HIS A 27 -21.41 3.42 -6.94
N LEU A 28 -20.98 3.19 -5.70
CA LEU A 28 -19.70 2.54 -5.41
C LEU A 28 -19.74 1.06 -5.80
N ILE A 29 -20.85 0.36 -5.52
CA ILE A 29 -21.07 -1.05 -5.90
C ILE A 29 -21.21 -1.22 -7.42
N SER A 30 -21.87 -0.29 -8.12
CA SER A 30 -22.01 -0.35 -9.59
C SER A 30 -20.69 -0.06 -10.31
N LYS A 31 -19.83 0.77 -9.72
CA LYS A 31 -18.45 0.96 -10.21
C LYS A 31 -17.52 -0.18 -9.81
N LEU A 32 -17.85 -0.94 -8.76
CA LEU A 32 -16.97 -1.95 -8.20
C LEU A 32 -17.16 -3.38 -8.71
N HIS A 33 -18.14 -3.81 -9.53
CA HIS A 33 -18.05 -5.05 -10.34
C HIS A 33 -19.21 -5.31 -11.32
N ASN A 34 -18.87 -5.59 -12.59
CA ASN A 34 -19.67 -6.40 -13.53
C ASN A 34 -19.58 -7.90 -13.16
N GLY A 35 -20.23 -8.32 -12.07
CA GLY A 35 -20.32 -9.73 -11.70
C GLY A 35 -21.41 -9.99 -10.65
N PRO A 36 -22.15 -11.11 -10.73
CA PRO A 36 -23.29 -11.35 -9.87
C PRO A 36 -22.82 -11.60 -8.44
N VAL A 37 -23.31 -10.83 -7.47
CA VAL A 37 -23.01 -10.99 -6.04
C VAL A 37 -23.79 -12.18 -5.48
N SER A 38 -23.13 -13.06 -4.72
CA SER A 38 -23.81 -14.14 -3.97
C SER A 38 -23.36 -14.12 -2.51
N LYS A 39 -24.36 -14.02 -1.62
CA LYS A 39 -24.34 -14.09 -0.14
C LYS A 39 -23.32 -13.20 0.60
N VAL A 40 -23.79 -12.02 1.00
CA VAL A 40 -23.18 -11.17 2.03
C VAL A 40 -23.47 -11.79 3.40
N SER A 41 -22.45 -12.23 4.12
CA SER A 41 -22.58 -12.60 5.53
C SER A 41 -22.51 -11.31 6.35
N ARG A 42 -23.67 -10.69 6.61
CA ARG A 42 -23.75 -9.53 7.50
C ARG A 42 -23.61 -10.00 8.95
N ILE A 43 -22.42 -9.86 9.53
CA ILE A 43 -22.29 -9.82 10.99
C ILE A 43 -22.62 -8.37 11.39
N SER A 44 -23.85 -8.16 11.85
CA SER A 44 -24.47 -6.84 11.99
C SER A 44 -24.00 -6.08 13.22
N ALA A 45 -23.55 -4.83 13.02
CA ALA A 45 -24.00 -3.70 13.81
C ALA A 45 -24.00 -2.42 12.94
N CYS A 46 -25.22 -1.95 12.63
CA CYS A 46 -25.56 -0.63 12.08
C CYS A 46 -25.38 -0.42 10.56
N ASN A 47 -26.26 0.42 9.99
CA ASN A 47 -26.09 1.06 8.69
C ASN A 47 -24.85 1.99 8.73
N GLY A 48 -23.64 1.42 8.78
CA GLY A 48 -22.43 2.18 9.03
C GLY A 48 -21.17 1.32 9.06
N TYR A 49 -20.05 2.00 9.33
CA TYR A 49 -18.73 1.42 9.41
C TYR A 49 -18.28 1.31 10.89
N PRO A 50 -17.32 0.42 11.23
CA PRO A 50 -16.61 -0.51 10.35
C PRO A 50 -17.47 -1.72 9.94
N CYS A 51 -17.13 -2.35 8.82
CA CYS A 51 -17.75 -3.62 8.42
C CYS A 51 -16.78 -4.55 7.69
N LEU A 52 -17.08 -5.85 7.75
CA LEU A 52 -16.33 -6.91 7.05
C LEU A 52 -17.16 -7.48 5.91
N TYR A 53 -16.50 -7.76 4.79
CA TYR A 53 -17.05 -8.61 3.74
C TYR A 53 -16.03 -9.66 3.30
N ILE A 54 -16.52 -10.83 2.90
CA ILE A 54 -15.68 -11.87 2.29
C ILE A 54 -15.86 -11.78 0.77
N SER A 55 -14.74 -11.60 0.07
CA SER A 55 -14.70 -11.58 -1.39
C SER A 55 -14.89 -12.96 -1.97
N LYS A 56 -15.48 -13.02 -3.17
CA LYS A 56 -15.54 -14.24 -3.98
C LYS A 56 -14.17 -14.80 -4.37
N MET A 57 -13.13 -13.97 -4.30
CA MET A 57 -11.76 -14.38 -4.57
C MET A 57 -11.06 -14.94 -3.34
N GLY A 58 -11.75 -15.09 -2.19
CA GLY A 58 -11.17 -15.68 -0.99
C GLY A 58 -10.28 -14.74 -0.18
N PHE A 59 -10.71 -13.49 0.00
CA PHE A 59 -10.07 -12.53 0.92
C PHE A 59 -11.12 -11.79 1.76
N ILE A 60 -10.70 -11.26 2.91
CA ILE A 60 -11.52 -10.47 3.81
C ILE A 60 -11.27 -9.00 3.54
N SER A 61 -12.33 -8.21 3.45
CA SER A 61 -12.23 -6.78 3.30
C SER A 61 -12.85 -6.08 4.47
N VAL A 62 -12.06 -5.21 5.09
CA VAL A 62 -12.42 -4.35 6.21
C VAL A 62 -12.67 -2.95 5.65
N MET A 63 -13.90 -2.47 5.72
CA MET A 63 -14.20 -1.09 5.41
C MET A 63 -14.30 -0.33 6.74
N ILE A 64 -13.41 0.64 6.96
CA ILE A 64 -13.36 1.42 8.21
C ILE A 64 -14.28 2.64 8.12
N ASN A 65 -14.38 3.24 6.93
CA ASN A 65 -15.22 4.38 6.57
C ASN A 65 -15.41 4.36 5.03
N PRO A 66 -16.16 5.29 4.42
CA PRO A 66 -16.38 5.31 2.97
C PRO A 66 -15.12 5.38 2.11
N ASP A 67 -14.04 5.94 2.64
CA ASP A 67 -12.82 6.23 1.89
C ASP A 67 -11.77 5.13 2.08
N VAL A 68 -11.86 4.34 3.15
CA VAL A 68 -10.80 3.40 3.54
C VAL A 68 -11.28 1.96 3.52
N ARG A 69 -10.71 1.19 2.59
CA ARG A 69 -10.84 -0.27 2.51
C ARG A 69 -9.49 -0.94 2.73
N ILE A 70 -9.48 -1.97 3.55
CA ILE A 70 -8.32 -2.82 3.80
C ILE A 70 -8.69 -4.25 3.43
N ASP A 71 -8.00 -4.81 2.44
CA ASP A 71 -8.16 -6.18 2.01
C ASP A 71 -7.06 -7.04 2.62
N VAL A 72 -7.44 -8.21 3.14
CA VAL A 72 -6.59 -9.13 3.88
C VAL A 72 -6.81 -10.55 3.36
N THR A 73 -5.76 -11.20 2.92
CA THR A 73 -5.77 -12.62 2.56
C THR A 73 -5.44 -13.51 3.75
N VAL A 74 -5.69 -14.82 3.63
CA VAL A 74 -5.43 -15.82 4.68
C VAL A 74 -3.96 -15.88 5.09
N ASP A 75 -3.05 -15.72 4.12
CA ASP A 75 -1.60 -15.65 4.35
C ASP A 75 -1.14 -14.32 4.96
N ARG A 76 -2.06 -13.39 5.23
CA ARG A 76 -1.81 -12.06 5.83
C ARG A 76 -1.13 -11.07 4.89
N THR A 77 -1.31 -11.24 3.59
CA THR A 77 -1.05 -10.19 2.61
C THR A 77 -2.15 -9.12 2.74
N VAL A 78 -1.74 -7.86 2.80
CA VAL A 78 -2.61 -6.72 3.07
C VAL A 78 -2.56 -5.74 1.92
N ARG A 79 -3.73 -5.23 1.51
CA ARG A 79 -3.85 -4.05 0.63
C ARG A 79 -4.70 -2.98 1.30
N ILE A 80 -4.21 -1.75 1.37
CA ILE A 80 -5.00 -0.59 1.78
C ILE A 80 -5.34 0.21 0.54
N VAL A 81 -6.62 0.52 0.37
CA VAL A 81 -7.12 1.51 -0.59
C VAL A 81 -7.70 2.66 0.24
N TYR A 82 -7.00 3.79 0.24
CA TYR A 82 -7.55 5.06 0.71
C TYR A 82 -7.93 5.87 -0.53
N PHE A 83 -9.22 5.98 -0.80
CA PHE A 83 -9.76 6.64 -1.97
C PHE A 83 -9.18 8.05 -2.14
N ASP A 84 -8.71 8.34 -3.36
CA ASP A 84 -8.06 9.59 -3.78
C ASP A 84 -6.75 9.98 -3.05
N LYS A 85 -6.28 9.20 -2.06
CA LYS A 85 -5.03 9.48 -1.34
C LYS A 85 -3.90 8.54 -1.74
N PHE A 86 -4.08 7.24 -1.49
CA PHE A 86 -3.05 6.26 -1.77
C PHE A 86 -3.61 4.85 -1.87
N THR A 87 -2.82 3.97 -2.48
CA THR A 87 -3.00 2.52 -2.34
C THR A 87 -1.68 1.90 -1.96
N ALA A 88 -1.69 0.98 -1.01
CA ALA A 88 -0.51 0.30 -0.53
C ALA A 88 -0.76 -1.20 -0.47
N THR A 89 0.28 -2.00 -0.67
CA THR A 89 0.23 -3.45 -0.47
C THR A 89 1.48 -3.90 0.25
N LEU A 90 1.30 -4.80 1.22
CA LEU A 90 2.35 -5.43 1.99
C LEU A 90 2.09 -6.92 1.99
N CYS A 91 2.96 -7.68 1.34
CA CYS A 91 2.79 -9.11 1.18
C CYS A 91 3.34 -9.87 2.38
N SER A 92 2.88 -11.11 2.54
CA SER A 92 3.25 -11.98 3.65
C SER A 92 4.71 -12.45 3.61
N ASP A 93 5.38 -12.35 2.46
CA ASP A 93 6.73 -12.83 2.16
C ASP A 93 7.88 -11.91 2.64
N ASP A 94 7.59 -10.70 3.10
CA ASP A 94 8.59 -9.66 3.43
C ASP A 94 9.46 -9.15 2.29
N GLN A 95 9.25 -9.67 1.08
CA GLN A 95 10.01 -9.34 -0.11
C GLN A 95 9.21 -8.47 -1.08
N THR A 96 7.89 -8.43 -0.92
CA THR A 96 7.01 -7.66 -1.80
C THR A 96 6.21 -6.61 -1.05
N ALA A 97 6.45 -5.36 -1.40
CA ALA A 97 5.71 -4.20 -0.90
C ALA A 97 5.51 -3.18 -2.01
N SER A 98 4.38 -2.49 -2.03
CA SER A 98 4.11 -1.44 -3.01
C SER A 98 3.32 -0.28 -2.42
N LEU A 99 3.62 0.93 -2.92
CA LEU A 99 2.96 2.16 -2.53
C LEU A 99 2.72 3.03 -3.77
N ALA A 100 1.45 3.27 -4.06
CA ALA A 100 0.98 4.23 -5.04
C ALA A 100 0.48 5.47 -4.30
N HIS A 101 1.17 6.59 -4.47
CA HIS A 101 0.84 7.91 -3.94
C HIS A 101 0.92 8.93 -5.08
N GLU A 102 0.21 10.05 -4.98
CA GLU A 102 0.26 11.09 -6.03
C GLU A 102 1.69 11.60 -6.27
N HIS A 103 2.51 11.63 -5.22
CA HIS A 103 3.91 12.06 -5.27
C HIS A 103 4.93 10.94 -5.42
N ALA A 104 4.55 9.66 -5.32
CA ALA A 104 5.51 8.58 -5.53
C ALA A 104 4.87 7.25 -5.93
N SER A 105 5.57 6.48 -6.74
CA SER A 105 5.35 5.04 -6.85
C SER A 105 6.58 4.31 -6.33
N LEU A 106 6.41 3.53 -5.27
CA LEU A 106 7.48 2.75 -4.64
C LEU A 106 7.12 1.26 -4.71
N TYR A 107 8.09 0.42 -5.03
CA TYR A 107 7.88 -1.01 -5.24
C TYR A 107 9.11 -1.82 -4.83
N GLN A 108 8.93 -2.81 -3.96
CA GLN A 108 9.92 -3.80 -3.60
C GLN A 108 9.57 -5.13 -4.27
N SER A 109 10.55 -5.75 -4.94
CA SER A 109 10.46 -7.10 -5.53
C SER A 109 11.85 -7.63 -5.81
N ASP A 110 12.05 -8.94 -5.64
CA ASP A 110 13.25 -9.65 -6.07
C ASP A 110 14.57 -9.05 -5.52
N GLY A 111 14.54 -8.51 -4.31
CA GLY A 111 15.70 -7.87 -3.68
C GLY A 111 16.05 -6.49 -4.23
N TYR A 112 15.15 -5.87 -4.99
CA TYR A 112 15.25 -4.50 -5.47
C TYR A 112 14.14 -3.62 -4.89
N VAL A 113 14.43 -2.33 -4.75
CA VAL A 113 13.43 -1.30 -4.46
C VAL A 113 13.44 -0.25 -5.55
N TYR A 114 12.37 -0.22 -6.34
CA TYR A 114 12.11 0.74 -7.41
C TYR A 114 11.35 1.93 -6.84
N SER A 115 11.88 3.12 -7.09
CA SER A 115 11.33 4.38 -6.59
C SER A 115 11.17 5.38 -7.73
N ILE A 116 9.96 5.90 -7.89
CA ILE A 116 9.66 7.02 -8.78
C ILE A 116 9.02 8.11 -7.93
N PHE A 117 9.70 9.23 -7.73
CA PHE A 117 9.19 10.40 -7.02
C PHE A 117 8.76 11.46 -8.03
N ARG A 118 7.49 11.84 -7.97
CA ARG A 118 6.84 12.74 -8.92
C ARG A 118 6.94 14.17 -8.42
N THR A 119 7.52 15.04 -9.25
CA THR A 119 7.64 16.47 -8.94
C THR A 119 6.77 17.33 -9.86
N GLY A 120 5.73 16.75 -10.47
CA GLY A 120 4.77 17.48 -11.30
C GLY A 120 5.27 17.87 -12.70
N GLY A 121 6.25 17.15 -13.29
CA GLY A 121 6.76 17.48 -14.63
C GLY A 121 7.86 16.56 -15.15
N ALA A 122 8.69 17.05 -16.07
CA ALA A 122 9.79 16.29 -16.71
C ALA A 122 10.96 15.89 -15.78
N LEU A 123 10.85 16.19 -14.48
CA LEU A 123 11.91 16.11 -13.48
C LEU A 123 11.70 14.98 -12.47
N ASP A 124 10.82 14.02 -12.78
CA ASP A 124 10.57 12.86 -11.91
C ASP A 124 11.89 12.20 -11.51
N LYS A 125 12.10 12.05 -10.21
CA LYS A 125 13.33 11.49 -9.65
C LYS A 125 13.16 9.98 -9.57
N GLN A 126 14.12 9.23 -10.07
CA GLN A 126 14.06 7.78 -10.09
C GLN A 126 15.26 7.21 -9.35
N ALA A 127 15.02 6.16 -8.56
CA ALA A 127 16.07 5.40 -7.92
C ALA A 127 15.72 3.91 -7.88
N ILE A 128 16.73 3.06 -8.04
CA ILE A 128 16.66 1.61 -7.88
C ILE A 128 17.71 1.22 -6.85
N VAL A 129 17.27 0.73 -5.70
CA VAL A 129 18.15 0.22 -4.65
C VAL A 129 18.28 -1.29 -4.83
N GLY A 130 19.51 -1.80 -4.89
CA GLY A 130 19.79 -3.24 -4.87
C GLY A 130 20.91 -3.59 -3.90
N ASN A 131 21.31 -4.86 -3.89
CA ASN A 131 22.42 -5.33 -3.06
C ASN A 131 23.75 -4.65 -3.41
N GLU A 132 24.03 -4.48 -4.70
CA GLU A 132 25.33 -3.99 -5.20
C GLU A 132 25.47 -2.47 -5.22
N GLY A 133 24.37 -1.73 -5.16
CA GLY A 133 24.42 -0.27 -5.29
C GLY A 133 23.06 0.39 -5.40
N VAL A 134 23.08 1.69 -5.69
CA VAL A 134 21.91 2.49 -6.04
C VAL A 134 22.08 3.04 -7.45
N ILE A 135 21.09 2.78 -8.30
CA ILE A 135 20.96 3.43 -9.60
C ILE A 135 20.03 4.63 -9.42
N PHE A 136 20.35 5.79 -9.96
CA PHE A 136 19.52 6.99 -9.80
C PHE A 136 19.60 7.93 -10.98
N THR A 137 18.50 8.62 -11.27
CA THR A 137 18.41 9.57 -12.39
C THR A 137 17.30 10.60 -12.17
N LEU A 138 17.33 11.65 -12.98
CA LEU A 138 16.29 12.66 -13.11
C LEU A 138 15.54 12.41 -14.43
N GLY A 139 14.21 12.55 -14.44
CA GLY A 139 13.28 12.02 -15.45
C GLY A 139 13.78 11.98 -16.90
N LYS A 140 14.00 13.14 -17.52
CA LYS A 140 14.49 13.27 -18.90
C LYS A 140 16.01 13.42 -19.04
N SER A 141 16.77 13.19 -17.97
CA SER A 141 18.23 13.21 -18.05
C SER A 141 18.71 12.16 -19.04
N GLU A 142 19.65 12.54 -19.93
CA GLU A 142 20.37 11.60 -20.80
C GLU A 142 21.27 10.67 -19.98
N LYS A 143 21.56 11.03 -18.72
CA LYS A 143 22.49 10.31 -17.85
C LYS A 143 21.73 9.66 -16.70
N THR A 144 21.98 8.37 -16.50
CA THR A 144 21.65 7.64 -15.28
C THR A 144 22.94 7.36 -14.52
N TYR A 145 22.93 7.42 -13.21
CA TYR A 145 24.11 7.27 -12.38
C TYR A 145 24.02 5.99 -11.54
N VAL A 146 25.16 5.32 -11.33
CA VAL A 146 25.27 4.19 -10.41
C VAL A 146 26.25 4.53 -9.31
N MET A 147 25.82 4.39 -8.06
CA MET A 147 26.67 4.41 -6.87
C MET A 147 26.84 2.98 -6.36
N SER A 148 28.06 2.46 -6.34
CA SER A 148 28.36 1.08 -5.90
C SER A 148 29.66 0.99 -5.12
N LYS A 149 29.66 0.19 -4.04
CA LYS A 149 30.85 -0.11 -3.23
C LYS A 149 31.89 -0.96 -3.97
N LEU A 150 31.49 -1.69 -5.02
CA LEU A 150 32.41 -2.51 -5.82
C LEU A 150 33.34 -1.68 -6.71
N ARG A 151 33.16 -0.36 -6.76
CA ARG A 151 33.97 0.53 -7.58
C ARG A 151 34.91 1.35 -6.69
N GLU A 152 36.13 0.85 -6.53
CA GLU A 152 37.23 1.60 -5.92
C GLU A 152 37.77 2.65 -6.91
N GLY A 153 37.70 3.94 -6.56
CA GLY A 153 38.22 5.04 -7.38
C GLY A 153 37.60 6.41 -7.05
N PRO A 154 38.14 7.52 -7.58
CA PRO A 154 37.70 8.89 -7.28
C PRO A 154 36.29 9.26 -7.81
N SER A 155 35.63 8.35 -8.53
CA SER A 155 34.24 8.49 -8.97
C SER A 155 33.52 7.16 -8.83
N SER A 156 33.07 6.90 -7.62
CA SER A 156 32.13 5.83 -7.26
C SER A 156 30.76 5.96 -7.94
N VAL A 157 30.50 7.12 -8.56
CA VAL A 157 29.32 7.44 -9.33
C VAL A 157 29.68 7.52 -10.81
N VAL A 158 29.08 6.65 -11.64
CA VAL A 158 29.39 6.55 -13.08
C VAL A 158 28.10 6.60 -13.91
N PRO A 159 28.08 7.30 -15.06
CA PRO A 159 26.95 7.27 -15.96
C PRO A 159 26.74 5.88 -16.60
N ILE A 160 25.48 5.45 -16.76
CA ILE A 160 25.05 4.21 -17.43
C ILE A 160 23.83 4.45 -18.32
N ASP A 161 23.51 3.45 -19.15
CA ASP A 161 22.23 3.37 -19.87
C ASP A 161 21.05 3.28 -18.90
N ARG A 162 19.90 3.82 -19.32
CA ARG A 162 18.73 3.94 -18.46
C ARG A 162 18.17 2.54 -18.10
N PRO A 163 18.01 2.21 -16.80
CA PRO A 163 17.39 0.96 -16.40
C PRO A 163 15.90 0.96 -16.72
N ILE A 164 15.37 -0.23 -17.02
CA ILE A 164 13.93 -0.42 -17.21
C ILE A 164 13.29 -0.58 -15.84
N CYS A 165 12.54 0.43 -15.41
CA CYS A 165 11.63 0.28 -14.27
C CYS A 165 10.39 -0.51 -14.71
N PRO A 166 9.85 -1.40 -13.86
CA PRO A 166 8.56 -2.01 -14.13
C PRO A 166 7.46 -0.93 -14.24
N PRO A 167 6.36 -1.18 -14.97
CA PRO A 167 5.28 -0.22 -15.09
C PRO A 167 4.58 -0.03 -13.73
N LEU A 168 4.91 1.07 -13.05
CA LEU A 168 4.29 1.50 -11.79
C LEU A 168 3.14 2.46 -12.07
N ASP A 169 2.11 1.97 -12.79
CA ASP A 169 0.87 2.69 -13.11
C ASP A 169 0.00 2.93 -11.85
N ARG A 170 -1.29 3.27 -11.99
CA ARG A 170 -2.16 3.48 -10.80
C ARG A 170 -2.62 2.17 -10.14
N ASP A 171 -2.66 1.06 -10.88
CA ASP A 171 -3.28 -0.19 -10.43
C ASP A 171 -2.25 -1.26 -10.02
N PHE A 172 -0.95 -0.98 -10.12
CA PHE A 172 0.10 -1.95 -9.84
C PHE A 172 0.01 -2.56 -8.44
N THR A 173 -0.35 -1.78 -7.42
CA THR A 173 -0.52 -2.25 -6.03
C THR A 173 -1.61 -3.32 -5.93
N THR A 174 -2.74 -3.10 -6.61
CA THR A 174 -3.81 -4.09 -6.74
C THR A 174 -3.30 -5.34 -7.44
N ARG A 175 -2.57 -5.22 -8.56
CA ARG A 175 -1.97 -6.39 -9.22
C ARG A 175 -1.06 -7.17 -8.27
N MET A 176 -0.22 -6.49 -7.48
CA MET A 176 0.67 -7.13 -6.53
C MET A 176 -0.08 -7.89 -5.45
N PHE A 177 -1.17 -7.32 -4.92
CA PHE A 177 -2.04 -8.02 -3.97
C PHE A 177 -2.65 -9.29 -4.59
N MET A 178 -3.14 -9.19 -5.82
CA MET A 178 -3.80 -10.32 -6.51
C MET A 178 -2.82 -11.44 -6.90
N ILE A 179 -1.55 -11.10 -7.18
CA ILE A 179 -0.51 -12.06 -7.57
C ILE A 179 0.10 -12.77 -6.35
N ASN A 180 0.35 -12.02 -5.27
CA ASN A 180 1.11 -12.53 -4.12
C ASN A 180 0.23 -13.01 -2.97
N GLY A 181 -1.05 -12.66 -2.95
CA GLY A 181 -1.98 -13.11 -1.92
C GLY A 181 -2.44 -14.56 -2.15
N GLU A 182 -2.64 -15.30 -1.06
CA GLU A 182 -3.28 -16.62 -1.12
C GLU A 182 -4.79 -16.45 -1.33
N LEU A 183 -5.24 -16.72 -2.55
CA LEU A 183 -6.59 -16.49 -3.05
C LEU A 183 -7.23 -17.77 -3.59
N GLY A 184 -8.54 -17.72 -3.80
CA GLY A 184 -9.34 -18.76 -4.45
C GLY A 184 -10.42 -19.35 -3.56
N ASP A 185 -11.25 -20.22 -4.15
CA ASP A 185 -12.45 -20.74 -3.49
C ASP A 185 -12.15 -21.47 -2.17
N ARG A 186 -11.02 -22.16 -2.08
CA ARG A 186 -10.57 -22.85 -0.87
C ARG A 186 -10.32 -21.91 0.31
N MET A 187 -10.02 -20.64 0.04
CA MET A 187 -9.76 -19.64 1.08
C MET A 187 -11.05 -19.06 1.65
N ILE A 188 -12.20 -19.20 0.97
CA ILE A 188 -13.48 -18.62 1.41
C ILE A 188 -13.90 -19.20 2.77
N ASP A 189 -13.80 -20.50 2.97
CA ASP A 189 -14.16 -21.16 4.23
C ASP A 189 -13.24 -20.70 5.38
N LEU A 190 -11.94 -20.53 5.10
CA LEU A 190 -10.98 -19.98 6.07
C LEU A 190 -11.29 -18.51 6.38
N CYS A 191 -11.67 -17.72 5.38
CA CYS A 191 -12.13 -16.35 5.60
C CYS A 191 -13.34 -16.31 6.54
N HIS A 192 -14.30 -17.23 6.40
CA HIS A 192 -15.43 -17.33 7.32
C HIS A 192 -14.98 -17.62 8.76
N GLU A 193 -14.03 -18.54 8.96
CA GLU A 193 -13.48 -18.85 10.27
C GLU A 193 -12.77 -17.62 10.89
N PHE A 194 -11.97 -16.89 10.12
CA PHE A 194 -11.31 -15.67 10.61
C PHE A 194 -12.29 -14.55 10.92
N VAL A 195 -13.30 -14.34 10.07
CA VAL A 195 -14.34 -13.31 10.28
C VAL A 195 -15.17 -13.63 11.53
N SER A 196 -15.49 -14.90 11.80
CA SER A 196 -16.23 -15.28 13.02
C SER A 196 -15.46 -15.02 14.33
N ARG A 197 -14.13 -14.89 14.24
CA ARG A 197 -13.23 -14.60 15.37
C ARG A 197 -12.72 -13.16 15.34
N ALA A 198 -13.17 -12.35 14.39
CA ALA A 198 -12.74 -10.96 14.29
C ALA A 198 -13.24 -10.18 15.51
N HIS A 199 -12.41 -9.26 15.98
CA HIS A 199 -12.66 -8.50 17.19
C HIS A 199 -12.60 -7.01 16.89
N PHE A 200 -13.55 -6.26 17.46
CA PHE A 200 -13.70 -4.83 17.26
C PHE A 200 -13.79 -4.15 18.62
N THR A 201 -12.92 -3.19 18.87
CA THR A 201 -12.95 -2.39 20.09
C THR A 201 -12.76 -0.92 19.79
N THR A 202 -13.53 -0.09 20.47
CA THR A 202 -13.30 1.35 20.51
C THR A 202 -12.86 1.72 21.91
N ILE A 203 -11.59 2.11 22.06
CA ILE A 203 -11.01 2.50 23.35
C ILE A 203 -10.60 3.95 23.21
N ASN A 204 -11.11 4.81 24.10
CA ASN A 204 -10.83 6.25 24.05
C ASN A 204 -11.05 6.82 22.64
N GLY A 205 -12.09 6.43 21.90
CA GLY A 205 -12.35 6.95 20.56
C GLY A 205 -11.36 6.50 19.47
N GLU A 206 -10.45 5.58 19.77
CA GLU A 206 -9.62 4.89 18.78
C GLU A 206 -10.28 3.55 18.42
N LEU A 207 -10.49 3.32 17.13
CA LEU A 207 -11.05 2.08 16.63
C LEU A 207 -9.92 1.07 16.40
N ASN A 208 -10.08 -0.12 16.98
CA ASN A 208 -9.16 -1.24 16.86
C ASN A 208 -9.92 -2.43 16.27
N ILE A 209 -9.36 -3.06 15.24
CA ILE A 209 -9.94 -4.23 14.57
C ILE A 209 -8.85 -5.29 14.43
N ASP A 210 -9.10 -6.47 14.98
CA ASP A 210 -8.24 -7.64 14.83
C ASP A 210 -8.94 -8.67 13.95
N VAL A 211 -8.34 -8.99 12.81
CA VAL A 211 -8.87 -9.99 11.88
C VAL A 211 -7.73 -10.67 11.14
N CYS A 212 -7.78 -12.00 11.05
CA CYS A 212 -6.78 -12.80 10.32
C CYS A 212 -5.31 -12.55 10.76
N GLY A 213 -5.08 -12.17 12.02
CA GLY A 213 -3.74 -11.84 12.52
C GLY A 213 -3.18 -10.50 11.98
N ILE A 214 -4.06 -9.66 11.44
CA ILE A 214 -3.81 -8.25 11.14
C ILE A 214 -4.49 -7.41 12.23
N HIS A 215 -3.75 -6.45 12.76
CA HIS A 215 -4.26 -5.43 13.66
C HIS A 215 -4.44 -4.13 12.88
N ILE A 216 -5.63 -3.55 12.95
CA ILE A 216 -5.98 -2.29 12.29
C ILE A 216 -6.37 -1.30 13.37
N ARG A 217 -5.72 -0.14 13.39
CA ARG A 217 -5.97 0.93 14.35
C ARG A 217 -6.26 2.23 13.60
N GLN A 218 -7.39 2.86 13.91
CA GLN A 218 -7.71 4.22 13.50
C GLN A 218 -7.74 5.12 14.75
N GLU A 219 -6.84 6.09 14.78
CA GLU A 219 -6.78 7.09 15.86
C GLU A 219 -7.84 8.19 15.65
N ARG A 220 -8.09 9.00 16.68
CA ARG A 220 -9.08 10.10 16.62
C ARG A 220 -8.81 11.15 15.56
N ASN A 221 -7.55 11.30 15.16
CA ASN A 221 -7.12 12.23 14.12
C ASN A 221 -7.15 11.59 12.74
N ASP A 222 -7.77 10.42 12.55
CA ASP A 222 -7.79 9.66 11.29
C ASP A 222 -6.42 9.15 10.83
N ASN A 223 -5.43 9.09 11.71
CA ASN A 223 -4.25 8.27 11.44
C ASN A 223 -4.67 6.80 11.41
N ILE A 224 -4.11 6.06 10.45
CA ILE A 224 -4.42 4.66 10.25
C ILE A 224 -3.14 3.86 10.33
N GLU A 225 -3.14 2.79 11.11
CA GLU A 225 -2.08 1.80 11.15
C GLU A 225 -2.67 0.43 10.87
N VAL A 226 -2.06 -0.29 9.92
CA VAL A 226 -2.37 -1.69 9.66
C VAL A 226 -1.09 -2.47 9.84
N SER A 227 -1.06 -3.37 10.82
CA SER A 227 0.15 -4.04 11.25
C SER A 227 -0.02 -5.55 11.38
N SER A 228 1.07 -6.26 11.17
CA SER A 228 1.21 -7.68 11.46
C SER A 228 2.64 -7.97 11.89
N LYS A 229 2.82 -8.38 13.15
CA LYS A 229 4.14 -8.61 13.77
C LYS A 229 5.03 -7.35 13.66
N LEU A 230 6.18 -7.43 12.99
CA LEU A 230 7.17 -6.36 12.85
C LEU A 230 6.92 -5.44 11.64
N ARG A 231 5.76 -5.57 11.00
CA ARG A 231 5.47 -4.98 9.69
C ARG A 231 4.23 -4.14 9.78
N PHE A 232 4.24 -3.00 9.10
CA PHE A 232 3.08 -2.13 9.10
C PHE A 232 3.01 -1.25 7.86
N ILE A 233 1.79 -0.79 7.59
CA ILE A 233 1.49 0.37 6.79
C ILE A 233 0.90 1.42 7.74
N ARG A 234 1.44 2.62 7.73
CA ARG A 234 0.94 3.77 8.50
C ARG A 234 0.57 4.91 7.58
N PHE A 235 -0.52 5.58 7.91
CA PHE A 235 -0.95 6.81 7.28
C PHE A 235 -1.17 7.87 8.36
N ALA A 236 -0.53 9.02 8.18
CA ALA A 236 -0.73 10.20 9.01
C ALA A 236 -1.63 11.19 8.26
N SER A 237 -2.82 11.44 8.79
CA SER A 237 -3.84 12.23 8.08
C SER A 237 -3.42 13.68 7.83
N MET A 238 -2.74 14.30 8.80
CA MET A 238 -2.37 15.71 8.78
C MET A 238 -1.30 16.03 7.73
N SER A 239 -0.29 15.17 7.60
CA SER A 239 0.80 15.34 6.63
C SER A 239 0.56 14.58 5.32
N GLY A 240 -0.50 13.77 5.27
CA GLY A 240 -0.72 12.79 4.22
C GLY A 240 0.41 11.77 4.08
N ALA A 241 1.28 11.64 5.10
CA ALA A 241 2.44 10.77 5.02
C ALA A 241 2.01 9.30 5.08
N VAL A 242 2.45 8.51 4.11
CA VAL A 242 2.28 7.06 4.08
C VAL A 242 3.63 6.40 4.29
N GLN A 243 3.72 5.48 5.24
CA GLN A 243 4.92 4.70 5.55
C GLN A 243 4.62 3.21 5.44
N ILE A 244 5.49 2.47 4.75
CA ILE A 244 5.54 1.01 4.78
C ILE A 244 6.84 0.59 5.46
N ARG A 245 6.76 -0.32 6.42
CA ARG A 245 7.93 -0.87 7.12
C ARG A 245 7.86 -2.38 7.19
N THR A 246 9.00 -3.01 6.89
CA THR A 246 9.31 -4.42 7.16
C THR A 246 10.69 -4.49 7.86
N PRO A 247 11.17 -5.67 8.28
CA PRO A 247 12.51 -5.80 8.85
C PRO A 247 13.65 -5.35 7.93
N SER A 248 13.46 -5.42 6.60
CA SER A 248 14.48 -5.11 5.59
C SER A 248 14.21 -3.83 4.79
N LEU A 249 13.03 -3.22 4.97
CA LEU A 249 12.56 -2.11 4.16
C LEU A 249 11.88 -1.03 5.00
N GLU A 250 12.19 0.22 4.67
CA GLU A 250 11.37 1.37 5.04
C GLU A 250 11.12 2.23 3.81
N MET A 251 9.86 2.57 3.55
CA MET A 251 9.47 3.46 2.45
C MET A 251 8.46 4.48 2.97
N THR A 252 8.69 5.76 2.70
CA THR A 252 7.81 6.86 3.11
C THR A 252 7.64 7.86 1.99
N VAL A 253 6.43 8.41 1.86
CA VAL A 253 6.11 9.56 1.00
C VAL A 253 5.08 10.44 1.69
N ASP A 254 5.13 11.76 1.47
CA ASP A 254 4.13 12.71 1.96
C ASP A 254 3.56 13.62 0.85
N THR A 255 2.63 14.51 1.21
CA THR A 255 1.98 15.47 0.32
C THR A 255 2.85 16.67 -0.05
N GLU A 256 4.01 16.84 0.59
CA GLU A 256 5.01 17.82 0.20
C GLU A 256 5.97 17.27 -0.88
N GLY A 257 5.75 16.02 -1.32
CA GLY A 257 6.59 15.34 -2.28
C GLY A 257 7.95 14.92 -1.70
N ARG A 258 8.07 14.85 -0.37
CA ARG A 258 9.26 14.28 0.28
C ARG A 258 9.12 12.77 0.30
N GLY A 259 10.16 12.11 -0.15
CA GLY A 259 10.23 10.65 -0.25
C GLY A 259 11.46 10.11 0.45
N HIS A 260 11.34 8.94 1.08
CA HIS A 260 12.43 8.27 1.75
C HIS A 260 12.34 6.77 1.55
N VAL A 261 13.47 6.13 1.21
CA VAL A 261 13.59 4.68 1.09
C VAL A 261 14.85 4.22 1.80
N VAL A 262 14.74 3.19 2.64
CA VAL A 262 15.87 2.50 3.27
C VAL A 262 15.77 1.02 2.96
N ALA A 263 16.78 0.49 2.28
CA ALA A 263 16.89 -0.94 2.01
C ALA A 263 18.35 -1.32 1.82
N HIS A 264 18.76 -2.52 2.23
CA HIS A 264 20.14 -3.02 2.02
C HIS A 264 21.26 -2.08 2.51
N LYS A 265 21.02 -1.39 3.65
CA LYS A 265 21.90 -0.33 4.21
C LYS A 265 22.14 0.86 3.27
N LYS A 266 21.28 1.04 2.29
CA LYS A 266 21.29 2.16 1.35
C LYS A 266 20.05 3.01 1.60
N ARG A 267 20.18 4.30 1.33
CA ARG A 267 19.15 5.29 1.57
C ARG A 267 18.91 6.09 0.30
N VAL A 268 17.66 6.40 0.03
CA VAL A 268 17.25 7.35 -0.99
C VAL A 268 16.38 8.38 -0.31
N HIS A 269 16.68 9.65 -0.51
CA HIS A 269 15.87 10.76 -0.06
C HIS A 269 15.56 11.65 -1.26
N ALA A 270 14.27 11.87 -1.52
CA ALA A 270 13.80 12.72 -2.60
C ALA A 270 13.09 13.93 -2.00
N SER A 271 13.35 15.09 -2.58
CA SER A 271 12.61 16.32 -2.32
C SER A 271 12.26 17.01 -3.64
N LEU A 272 11.60 18.18 -3.54
CA LEU A 272 11.32 19.01 -4.69
C LEU A 272 12.59 19.44 -5.44
N THR A 273 13.72 19.62 -4.75
CA THR A 273 14.94 20.23 -5.31
C THR A 273 16.05 19.25 -5.64
N GLN A 274 16.07 18.08 -5.00
CA GLN A 274 17.19 17.15 -5.11
C GLN A 274 16.78 15.70 -4.87
N LEU A 275 17.58 14.78 -5.41
CA LEU A 275 17.59 13.37 -5.05
C LEU A 275 18.94 13.07 -4.41
N VAL A 276 18.92 12.57 -3.19
CA VAL A 276 20.09 12.15 -2.44
C VAL A 276 20.07 10.64 -2.33
N VAL A 277 21.16 9.98 -2.68
CA VAL A 277 21.37 8.56 -2.46
C VAL A 277 22.59 8.38 -1.56
N ALA A 278 22.51 7.44 -0.63
CA ALA A 278 23.60 7.15 0.29
C ALA A 278 23.77 5.64 0.50
N ASP A 279 25.00 5.23 0.75
CA ASP A 279 25.34 3.94 1.36
C ASP A 279 26.18 4.14 2.63
N ASP A 280 26.76 3.07 3.20
CA ASP A 280 27.56 3.18 4.42
C ASP A 280 28.86 3.99 4.27
N SER A 281 29.25 4.34 3.04
CA SER A 281 30.55 4.95 2.74
C SER A 281 30.46 6.30 2.05
N GLN A 282 29.36 6.60 1.36
CA GLN A 282 29.28 7.74 0.46
C GLN A 282 27.85 8.26 0.32
N ILE A 283 27.77 9.53 -0.07
CA ILE A 283 26.54 10.23 -0.39
C ILE A 283 26.71 10.87 -1.77
N ALA A 284 25.74 10.61 -2.65
CA ALA A 284 25.64 11.29 -3.94
C ALA A 284 24.32 12.07 -4.03
N THR A 285 24.40 13.28 -4.56
CA THR A 285 23.26 14.17 -4.73
C THR A 285 23.15 14.55 -6.19
N ILE A 286 21.94 14.49 -6.75
CA ILE A 286 21.60 15.09 -8.04
C ILE A 286 20.56 16.19 -7.82
N ASP A 287 20.89 17.41 -8.28
CA ASP A 287 19.97 18.53 -8.24
C ASP A 287 18.98 18.51 -9.42
N ASN A 288 18.00 19.42 -9.42
CA ASN A 288 17.04 19.54 -10.52
C ASN A 288 17.65 19.96 -11.87
N ASN A 289 18.91 20.40 -11.91
CA ASN A 289 19.63 20.70 -13.15
C ASN A 289 20.41 19.48 -13.67
N GLY A 290 20.34 18.34 -12.97
CA GLY A 290 21.08 17.13 -13.31
C GLY A 290 22.56 17.20 -12.89
N LYS A 291 22.96 18.20 -12.10
CA LYS A 291 24.33 18.30 -11.58
C LYS A 291 24.49 17.31 -10.43
N VAL A 292 25.52 16.46 -10.53
CA VAL A 292 25.85 15.48 -9.51
C VAL A 292 27.01 15.97 -8.65
N SER A 293 26.88 15.80 -7.33
CA SER A 293 27.95 15.95 -6.36
C SER A 293 28.08 14.68 -5.51
N VAL A 294 29.30 14.37 -5.08
CA VAL A 294 29.60 13.20 -4.23
C VAL A 294 30.42 13.65 -3.04
N SER A 295 30.09 13.16 -1.86
CA SER A 295 30.85 13.34 -0.62
C SER A 295 31.04 11.99 0.08
N ALA A 296 32.16 11.85 0.79
CA ALA A 296 32.42 10.74 1.70
C ALA A 296 31.85 11.03 3.09
#